data_AF-G9KAD1-F1
#
_entry.id   AF-G9KAD1-F1
#
_cell.length_a   1.000
_cell.length_b   1.000
_cell.length_c   1.000
_cell.angle_alpha   90.00
_cell.angle_beta   90.00
_cell.angle_gamma   90.00
#
_symmetry.space_group_name_H-M   'P 1'
#
loop_
_entity.id
_entity.type
_entity.pdbx_description
1 polymer ?
#
loop_
_entity_poly.entity_id
_entity_poly.type
_entity_poly.pdbx_seq_one_letter_code
_entity_poly.pdbx_strand_id
1 'polypeptide(L)' 'NKKKQKEEKFSMVILARGSPEEANRWPRITQPVLKRPRHVHCHLCCPDGHMQHAVITARQHGRDLYRCARV' A
#
# COMPACT_ATOMS: atom_id res chain seq x y z
N ASN A 1 -37.71 -3.92 23.24
CA ASN A 1 -37.11 -3.56 21.92
C ASN A 1 -35.77 -2.86 22.08
N LYS A 2 -34.63 -3.57 21.96
CA LYS A 2 -33.29 -2.97 21.91
C LYS A 2 -33.06 -2.39 20.51
N LYS A 3 -32.97 -1.06 20.38
CA LYS A 3 -32.56 -0.40 19.13
C LYS A 3 -31.09 -0.77 18.84
N LYS A 4 -30.83 -1.43 17.70
CA LYS A 4 -29.48 -1.63 17.18
C LYS A 4 -28.89 -0.27 16.83
N GLN A 5 -27.74 0.07 17.42
CA GLN A 5 -26.97 1.25 17.00
C GLN A 5 -26.54 1.06 15.55
N LYS A 6 -26.77 2.07 14.71
CA LYS A 6 -26.26 2.10 13.32
C LYS A 6 -24.84 2.63 13.35
N GLU A 7 -23.92 1.87 12.76
CA GLU A 7 -22.56 2.35 12.53
C GLU A 7 -22.54 3.27 11.31
N GLU A 8 -21.94 4.44 11.46
CA GLU A 8 -21.73 5.41 10.38
C GLU A 8 -20.32 5.24 9.79
N LYS A 9 -20.20 5.38 8.47
CA LYS A 9 -18.92 5.30 7.75
C LYS A 9 -18.40 6.70 7.49
N PHE A 10 -17.20 6.99 7.95
CA PHE A 10 -16.50 8.24 7.68
C PHE A 10 -15.32 7.99 6.74
N SER A 11 -15.01 8.98 5.91
CA SER A 11 -13.79 9.02 5.11
C SER A 11 -12.98 10.25 5.53
N MET A 12 -11.68 10.09 5.72
CA MET A 12 -10.78 11.17 6.11
C MET A 12 -9.83 11.49 4.94
N VAL A 13 -9.72 12.77 4.61
CA VAL A 13 -8.77 13.29 3.62
C VAL A 13 -7.78 14.19 4.37
N ILE A 14 -6.50 13.84 4.33
CA ILE A 14 -5.43 14.66 4.89
C ILE A 14 -4.80 15.44 3.74
N LEU A 15 -4.85 16.77 3.82
CA LEU A 15 -4.22 17.67 2.87
C LEU A 15 -2.90 18.17 3.46
N ALA A 16 -1.82 18.07 2.69
CA ALA A 16 -0.53 18.66 3.04
C ALA A 16 -0.31 19.94 2.21
N ARG A 17 0.25 20.98 2.83
CA ARG A 17 0.68 22.21 2.13
C ARG A 17 2.09 21.98 1.58
N GLY A 18 2.29 22.14 0.28
CA GLY A 18 3.60 21.98 -0.37
C GLY A 18 3.49 21.65 -1.86
N SER A 19 4.61 21.72 -2.60
CA SER A 19 4.63 21.26 -3.99
C SER A 19 4.59 19.73 -4.01
N PRO A 20 3.81 19.11 -4.92
CA PRO A 20 3.77 17.66 -5.01
C PRO A 20 5.13 17.00 -5.27
N GLU A 21 6.09 17.75 -5.83
CA GLU A 21 7.43 17.28 -6.22
C GLU A 21 8.37 17.09 -5.02
N GLU A 22 8.14 17.79 -3.90
CA GLU A 22 8.95 17.71 -2.68
C GLU A 22 8.51 16.59 -1.73
N ALA A 23 7.30 16.07 -1.90
CA ALA A 23 6.81 14.97 -1.09
C ALA A 23 7.41 13.64 -1.59
N ASN A 24 8.11 12.91 -0.73
CA ASN A 24 8.42 11.50 -0.97
C ASN A 24 7.12 10.70 -1.05
N ARG A 25 6.53 10.61 -2.25
CA ARG A 25 5.27 9.90 -2.46
C ARG A 25 5.57 8.41 -2.61
N TRP A 26 5.74 7.73 -1.48
CA TRP A 26 5.86 6.28 -1.48
C TRP A 26 4.55 5.65 -1.99
N PRO A 27 4.62 4.63 -2.87
CA PRO A 27 3.44 3.87 -3.26
C PRO A 27 2.75 3.26 -2.04
N ARG A 28 1.42 3.30 -2.01
CA ARG A 28 0.63 2.75 -0.91
C ARG A 28 0.21 1.32 -1.22
N ILE A 29 0.37 0.40 -0.28
CA ILE A 29 -0.19 -0.95 -0.39
C ILE A 29 -1.70 -0.88 -0.16
N THR A 30 -2.48 -1.33 -1.14
CA THR A 30 -3.96 -1.23 -1.09
C THR A 30 -4.65 -2.54 -0.74
N GLN A 31 -3.91 -3.66 -0.72
CA GLN A 31 -4.43 -5.00 -0.45
C GLN A 31 -3.45 -5.79 0.41
N PRO A 32 -3.92 -6.84 1.13
CA PRO A 32 -3.04 -7.75 1.85
C PRO A 32 -1.92 -8.29 0.95
N VAL A 33 -0.69 -8.22 1.45
CA VAL A 33 0.48 -8.69 0.73
C VAL A 33 0.44 -10.20 0.58
N LEU A 34 0.56 -10.71 -0.66
CA LEU A 34 0.51 -12.14 -0.93
C LEU A 34 1.92 -12.75 -0.90
N LYS A 35 2.20 -13.49 0.16
CA LYS A 35 3.49 -14.14 0.39
C LYS A 35 3.52 -15.48 -0.34
N ARG A 36 4.48 -15.65 -1.27
CA ARG A 36 4.69 -16.90 -2.01
C ARG A 36 6.11 -17.44 -1.75
N PRO A 37 6.40 -18.69 -2.11
CA PRO A 37 7.77 -19.18 -2.13
C PRO A 37 8.60 -18.35 -3.11
N ARG A 38 9.69 -17.73 -2.62
CA ARG A 38 10.68 -16.96 -3.41
C ARG A 38 10.22 -15.61 -4.00
N HIS A 39 8.96 -15.22 -3.82
CA HIS A 39 8.44 -13.94 -4.29
C HIS A 39 7.28 -13.43 -3.44
N VAL A 40 6.97 -12.15 -3.59
CA VAL A 40 5.87 -11.46 -2.90
C VAL A 40 5.11 -10.64 -3.91
N HIS A 41 3.78 -10.69 -3.86
CA HIS A 41 2.95 -9.79 -4.65
C HIS A 41 2.46 -8.63 -3.79
N CYS A 42 2.69 -7.41 -4.27
CA CYS A 42 2.16 -6.18 -3.70
C CYS A 42 1.24 -5.50 -4.73
N HIS A 43 0.05 -5.10 -4.31
CA HIS A 43 -0.81 -4.21 -5.08
C HIS A 43 -0.63 -2.79 -4.55
N LEU A 44 -0.11 -1.92 -5.41
CA LEU A 44 0.35 -0.58 -5.06
C LEU A 44 -0.55 0.46 -5.73
N CYS A 45 -0.91 1.50 -4.98
CA CYS A 45 -1.41 2.76 -5.53
C CYS A 45 -0.24 3.73 -5.59
N CYS A 46 0.20 4.01 -6.82
CA CYS A 46 1.34 4.86 -7.08
C CYS A 46 0.94 6.34 -7.11
N PRO A 47 1.90 7.26 -6.98
CA PRO A 47 1.60 8.68 -6.84
C PRO A 47 1.13 9.38 -8.11
N ASP A 48 1.30 8.70 -9.24
CA ASP A 48 0.73 9.01 -10.55
C ASP A 48 -0.77 8.67 -10.63
N GLY A 49 -1.34 8.08 -9.57
CA GLY A 49 -2.73 7.65 -9.53
C GLY A 49 -2.98 6.27 -10.14
N HIS A 50 -1.93 5.60 -10.62
CA HIS A 50 -2.06 4.28 -11.22
C HIS A 50 -1.98 3.17 -10.17
N MET A 51 -2.78 2.14 -10.39
CA MET A 51 -2.67 0.89 -9.65
C MET A 51 -1.64 -0.01 -10.34
N GLN A 52 -0.69 -0.52 -9.57
CA GLN A 52 0.39 -1.38 -10.07
C GLN A 52 0.44 -2.70 -9.31
N HIS A 53 0.80 -3.77 -10.01
CA HIS A 53 1.08 -5.08 -9.44
C HIS A 53 2.59 -5.33 -9.46
N ALA A 54 3.22 -5.28 -8.29
CA ALA A 54 4.65 -5.50 -8.15
C ALA A 54 4.92 -6.92 -7.64
N VAL A 55 5.81 -7.64 -8.33
CA VAL A 55 6.30 -8.96 -7.91
C VAL A 55 7.73 -8.82 -7.41
N ILE A 56 7.87 -8.75 -6.08
CA ILE A 56 9.16 -8.53 -5.42
C ILE A 56 9.85 -9.87 -5.21
N THR A 57 11.11 -9.96 -5.65
CA THR A 57 11.97 -11.14 -5.51
C THR A 57 13.34 -10.72 -4.96
N ALA A 58 13.98 -11.61 -4.20
CA ALA A 58 15.31 -11.34 -3.65
C ALA A 58 16.38 -11.14 -4.73
N ARG A 59 16.24 -11.81 -5.88
CA ARG A 59 17.21 -11.74 -6.99
C ARG A 59 17.10 -10.43 -7.75
N GLN A 60 15.90 -10.00 -8.08
CA GLN A 60 15.68 -8.82 -8.91
C GLN A 60 15.72 -7.51 -8.10
N HIS A 61 15.27 -7.54 -6.85
CA HIS A 61 15.07 -6.32 -6.05
C HIS A 61 15.93 -6.26 -4.79
N GLY A 62 16.85 -7.22 -4.61
CA GLY A 62 17.71 -7.31 -3.44
C GLY A 62 17.05 -8.02 -2.25
N ARG A 63 17.90 -8.51 -1.34
CA ARG A 63 17.48 -9.30 -0.18
C ARG A 63 16.69 -8.47 0.83
N ASP A 64 17.08 -7.21 1.05
CA ASP A 64 16.48 -6.37 2.08
C ASP A 64 15.07 -5.94 1.70
N LEU A 65 14.85 -5.45 0.48
CA LEU A 65 13.50 -5.12 0.02
C LEU A 65 12.59 -6.35 0.04
N TYR A 66 13.10 -7.50 -0.41
CA TYR A 66 12.36 -8.76 -0.34
C TYR A 66 12.01 -9.14 1.10
N ARG A 67 12.91 -8.94 2.07
CA ARG A 67 12.63 -9.19 3.49
C ARG A 67 11.56 -8.23 4.02
N CYS A 68 11.65 -6.93 3.72
CA CYS A 68 10.67 -5.92 4.11
C CYS A 68 9.28 -6.19 3.51
N ALA A 69 9.22 -6.60 2.24
CA ALA A 69 7.95 -6.92 1.60
C ALA A 69 7.29 -8.19 2.15
N ARG A 70 8.03 -9.07 2.82
CA ARG A 70 7.49 -10.34 3.35
C ARG A 70 6.88 -10.23 4.75
N VAL A 71 7.02 -9.10 5.43
CA VAL A 71 6.57 -8.94 6.84
C VAL A 71 5.06 -8.96 6.93
#